data_AF-A0A9X1M5T8-F1
#
_entry.id   AF-A0A9X1M5T8-F1
#
_cell.length_a   1.000
_cell.length_b   1.000
_cell.length_c   1.000
_cell.angle_alpha   90.00
_cell.angle_beta   90.00
_cell.angle_gamma   90.00
#
_symmetry.space_group_name_H-M   'P 1'
#
loop_
_entity.id
_entity.type
_entity.pdbx_description
1 polymer ?
#
loop_
_entity_poly.entity_id
_entity_poly.type
_entity_poly.pdbx_seq_one_letter_code
_entity_poly.pdbx_strand_id
1 'polypeptide(L)'
;LRTWLLNRLEDRSYWFDAQGRPAARSISQLADMVTRDTDLVGVLALWDGTVDVDVVKALTRLLTDEAVPYLAAQRLKEPGLRKREAWEETWELQRREDNGEDVGKIPVPPKYTNTDFRKASWWQARGKLDVPKERFILYPGAGRSTDPTLLLGWAGWDHVQQFLVLATLMDERRSEGADDAQLVPLVAGMAEVLPWVKQWHADLDPSFGMSMADFCTGQLEERMTQLNLTAADLKAWRPAAAPRGRRTLKENA
;
A
#
# COMPACT_ATOMS: atom_id res chain seq x y z
N LEU A 1 -0.52 -4.42 -25.84
CA LEU A 1 -0.78 -3.03 -25.38
C LEU A 1 -0.87 -2.93 -23.86
N ARG A 2 -1.76 -3.69 -23.18
CA ARG A 2 -1.91 -3.61 -21.70
C ARG A 2 -0.59 -3.71 -20.92
N THR A 3 0.17 -4.79 -21.10
CA THR A 3 1.46 -4.98 -20.41
C THR A 3 2.47 -3.88 -20.72
N TRP A 4 2.47 -3.37 -21.96
CA TRP A 4 3.36 -2.27 -22.34
C TRP A 4 3.00 -0.97 -21.62
N LEU A 5 1.71 -0.62 -21.56
CA LEU A 5 1.21 0.55 -20.82
C LEU A 5 1.58 0.46 -19.36
N LEU A 6 1.32 -0.71 -18.78
CA LEU A 6 1.67 -1.04 -17.43
C LEU A 6 3.17 -0.84 -17.20
N ASN A 7 4.05 -1.41 -18.05
CA ASN A 7 5.50 -1.28 -17.91
C ASN A 7 5.95 0.18 -17.98
N ARG A 8 5.33 0.98 -18.86
CA ARG A 8 5.62 2.41 -18.96
C ARG A 8 5.22 3.17 -17.70
N LEU A 9 4.09 2.82 -17.08
CA LEU A 9 3.61 3.44 -15.84
C LEU A 9 4.38 3.02 -14.59
N GLU A 10 5.30 2.04 -14.67
CA GLU A 10 6.27 1.75 -13.59
C GLU A 10 7.51 2.65 -13.64
N ASP A 11 7.62 3.54 -14.64
CA ASP A 11 8.76 4.46 -14.73
C ASP A 11 8.89 5.31 -13.46
N ARG A 12 10.12 5.37 -12.94
CA ARG A 12 10.48 6.10 -11.72
C ARG A 12 10.01 7.56 -11.76
N SER A 13 9.94 8.19 -12.93
CA SER A 13 9.51 9.59 -13.06
C SER A 13 8.08 9.85 -12.57
N TYR A 14 7.21 8.83 -12.51
CA TYR A 14 5.85 8.99 -11.98
C TYR A 14 5.80 8.98 -10.45
N TRP A 15 6.77 8.33 -9.80
CA TRP A 15 6.69 7.89 -8.41
C TRP A 15 7.67 8.60 -7.48
N PHE A 16 8.37 9.60 -8.00
CA PHE A 16 9.27 10.46 -7.25
C PHE A 16 8.97 11.93 -7.58
N ASP A 17 9.13 12.81 -6.59
CA ASP A 17 9.01 14.25 -6.81
C ASP A 17 10.30 14.86 -7.39
N ALA A 18 10.30 16.17 -7.63
CA ALA A 18 11.44 16.87 -8.19
C ALA A 18 12.70 16.84 -7.30
N GLN A 19 12.56 16.54 -6.01
CA GLN A 19 13.65 16.38 -5.04
C GLN A 19 14.09 14.91 -4.92
N GLY A 20 13.50 14.00 -5.70
CA GLY A 20 13.81 12.59 -5.66
C GLY A 20 13.22 11.85 -4.45
N ARG A 21 12.21 12.43 -3.78
CA ARG A 21 11.49 11.78 -2.68
C ARG A 21 10.36 10.91 -3.24
N PRO A 22 10.13 9.70 -2.70
CA PRO A 22 9.05 8.84 -3.16
C PRO A 22 7.70 9.51 -2.91
N ALA A 23 6.77 9.43 -3.86
CA ALA A 23 5.50 10.13 -3.80
C ALA A 23 4.35 9.25 -4.33
N ALA A 24 3.32 9.08 -3.51
CA ALA A 24 2.05 8.52 -3.96
C ALA A 24 1.35 9.50 -4.92
N ARG A 25 0.63 8.95 -5.90
CA ARG A 25 -0.07 9.70 -6.94
C ARG A 25 -1.49 9.20 -7.08
N SER A 26 -2.45 10.12 -7.15
CA SER A 26 -3.80 9.76 -7.56
C SER A 26 -3.86 9.45 -9.05
N ILE A 27 -4.90 8.75 -9.51
CA ILE A 27 -5.06 8.49 -10.95
C ILE A 27 -5.24 9.81 -11.72
N SER A 28 -5.89 10.83 -11.14
CA SER A 28 -5.99 12.14 -11.79
C SER A 28 -4.60 12.77 -12.00
N GLN A 29 -3.73 12.73 -10.99
CA GLN A 29 -2.35 13.23 -11.10
C GLN A 29 -1.53 12.43 -12.12
N LEU A 30 -1.69 11.11 -12.15
CA LEU A 30 -1.05 10.28 -13.17
C LEU A 30 -1.58 10.63 -14.57
N ALA A 31 -2.88 10.89 -14.73
CA ALA A 31 -3.46 11.30 -15.99
C ALA A 31 -2.88 12.64 -16.48
N ASP A 32 -2.71 13.61 -15.60
CA ASP A 32 -2.07 14.91 -15.93
C ASP A 32 -0.63 14.75 -16.41
N MET A 33 0.09 13.78 -15.84
CA MET A 33 1.47 13.45 -16.27
C MET A 33 1.46 12.69 -17.60
N VAL A 34 0.59 11.69 -17.76
CA VAL A 34 0.45 10.86 -18.96
C VAL A 34 0.01 11.69 -20.16
N THR A 35 -0.86 12.67 -19.99
CA THR A 35 -1.36 13.54 -21.07
C THR A 35 -0.23 14.33 -21.77
N ARG A 36 0.93 14.47 -21.13
CA ARG A 36 2.12 15.13 -21.70
C ARG A 36 2.96 14.20 -22.57
N ASP A 37 2.73 12.89 -22.53
CA ASP A 37 3.42 11.88 -23.34
C ASP A 37 2.48 11.42 -24.47
N THR A 38 2.65 12.01 -25.65
CA THR A 38 1.77 11.76 -26.82
C THR A 38 1.79 10.31 -27.27
N ASP A 39 2.93 9.62 -27.13
CA ASP A 39 3.06 8.21 -27.49
C ASP A 39 2.26 7.35 -26.52
N LEU A 40 2.37 7.62 -25.22
CA LEU A 40 1.61 6.91 -24.20
C LEU A 40 0.11 7.11 -24.35
N VAL A 41 -0.34 8.34 -24.62
CA VAL A 41 -1.75 8.65 -24.92
C VAL A 41 -2.22 7.89 -26.15
N GLY A 42 -1.43 7.85 -27.22
CA GLY A 42 -1.76 7.11 -28.44
C GLY A 42 -1.93 5.61 -28.19
N VAL A 43 -1.02 4.99 -27.42
CA VAL A 43 -1.14 3.57 -27.07
C VAL A 43 -2.32 3.32 -26.11
N LEU A 44 -2.62 4.28 -25.23
CA LEU A 44 -3.77 4.20 -24.32
C LEU A 44 -5.09 4.25 -25.11
N ALA A 45 -5.20 5.14 -26.09
CA ALA A 45 -6.34 5.23 -27.01
C ALA A 45 -6.54 3.93 -27.80
N LEU A 46 -5.46 3.33 -28.32
CA LEU A 46 -5.50 2.03 -29.00
C LEU A 46 -5.94 0.88 -28.08
N TRP A 47 -5.49 0.89 -26.82
CA TRP A 47 -5.89 -0.11 -25.84
C TRP A 47 -7.33 0.08 -25.35
N ASP A 48 -7.80 1.32 -25.25
CA ASP A 48 -9.16 1.65 -24.86
C ASP A 48 -10.17 1.45 -25.99
N GLY A 49 -9.72 1.55 -27.24
CA GLY A 49 -10.56 1.44 -28.44
C GLY A 49 -11.31 2.73 -28.75
N THR A 50 -10.85 3.87 -28.23
CA THR A 50 -11.47 5.20 -28.39
C THR A 50 -10.43 6.18 -28.94
N VAL A 51 -10.83 6.99 -29.93
CA VAL A 51 -9.92 8.00 -30.55
C VAL A 51 -9.67 9.17 -29.60
N ASP A 52 -10.72 9.61 -28.92
CA ASP A 52 -10.68 10.65 -27.89
C ASP A 52 -10.78 9.99 -26.51
N VAL A 53 -9.65 9.49 -26.03
CA VAL A 53 -9.59 8.70 -24.80
C VAL A 53 -9.71 9.62 -23.57
N ASP A 54 -10.68 9.36 -22.72
CA ASP A 54 -10.69 9.89 -21.36
C ASP A 54 -9.57 9.19 -20.57
N VAL A 55 -8.43 9.87 -20.44
CA VAL A 55 -7.21 9.34 -19.82
C VAL A 55 -7.47 8.89 -18.37
N VAL A 56 -8.24 9.67 -17.59
CA VAL A 56 -8.54 9.32 -16.19
C VAL A 56 -9.35 8.03 -16.13
N LYS A 57 -10.39 7.91 -16.94
CA LYS A 57 -11.23 6.71 -17.01
C LYS A 57 -10.45 5.49 -17.50
N ALA A 58 -9.64 5.66 -18.55
CA ALA A 58 -8.81 4.59 -19.10
C ALA A 58 -7.76 4.10 -18.09
N LEU A 59 -7.05 5.02 -17.43
CA LEU A 59 -6.09 4.67 -16.36
C LEU A 59 -6.78 4.02 -15.16
N THR A 60 -7.98 4.47 -14.78
CA THR A 60 -8.76 3.82 -13.73
C THR A 60 -9.04 2.37 -14.07
N ARG A 61 -9.50 2.09 -15.29
CA ARG A 61 -9.75 0.72 -15.76
C ARG A 61 -8.47 -0.10 -15.85
N LEU A 62 -7.35 0.51 -16.24
CA LEU A 62 -6.07 -0.16 -16.39
C LEU A 62 -5.47 -0.59 -15.03
N LEU A 63 -5.53 0.30 -14.03
CA LEU A 63 -4.75 0.21 -12.79
C LEU A 63 -5.51 -0.40 -11.60
N THR A 64 -6.85 -0.40 -11.61
CA THR A 64 -7.66 -0.83 -10.44
C THR A 64 -7.31 -2.23 -9.93
N ASP A 65 -7.10 -3.20 -10.83
CA ASP A 65 -6.77 -4.59 -10.47
C ASP A 65 -5.27 -4.87 -10.42
N GLU A 66 -4.43 -3.88 -10.71
CA GLU A 66 -2.96 -3.95 -10.64
C GLU A 66 -2.42 -3.42 -9.30
N ALA A 67 -3.31 -2.87 -8.47
CA ALA A 67 -2.99 -2.30 -7.18
C ALA A 67 -3.56 -3.12 -6.00
N VAL A 68 -2.72 -3.42 -5.02
CA VAL A 68 -3.13 -4.13 -3.79
C VAL A 68 -2.99 -3.21 -2.59
N PRO A 69 -3.95 -3.20 -1.64
CA PRO A 69 -3.84 -2.39 -0.43
C PRO A 69 -2.54 -2.66 0.35
N TYR A 70 -1.89 -1.58 0.80
CA TYR A 70 -0.67 -1.67 1.61
C TYR A 70 -0.89 -2.44 2.91
N LEU A 71 -2.02 -2.19 3.59
CA LEU A 71 -2.29 -2.73 4.92
C LEU A 71 -2.97 -4.11 4.86
N ALA A 72 -2.53 -5.07 5.69
CA ALA A 72 -3.12 -6.42 5.69
C ALA A 72 -4.62 -6.40 5.93
N ALA A 73 -5.05 -5.65 6.94
CA ALA A 73 -6.44 -5.56 7.34
C ALA A 73 -7.36 -5.09 6.21
N GLN A 74 -6.81 -4.36 5.23
CA GLN A 74 -7.54 -3.89 4.05
C GLN A 74 -7.60 -4.94 2.93
N ARG A 75 -6.63 -5.85 2.81
CA ARG A 75 -6.61 -6.88 1.74
C ARG A 75 -7.09 -8.26 2.18
N LEU A 76 -6.90 -8.61 3.45
CA LEU A 76 -7.27 -9.89 4.06
C LEU A 76 -8.59 -9.81 4.82
N LYS A 77 -9.29 -10.96 4.88
CA LYS A 77 -10.38 -11.23 5.82
C LYS A 77 -9.82 -11.81 7.12
N GLU A 78 -10.67 -11.96 8.13
CA GLU A 78 -10.24 -12.47 9.45
C GLU A 78 -9.50 -13.82 9.42
N PRO A 79 -9.93 -14.83 8.64
CA PRO A 79 -9.14 -16.06 8.50
C PRO A 79 -7.74 -15.83 7.94
N GLY A 80 -7.60 -14.92 6.97
CA GLY A 80 -6.32 -14.54 6.40
C GLY A 80 -5.43 -13.79 7.39
N LEU A 81 -6.01 -12.95 8.24
CA LEU A 81 -5.27 -12.22 9.27
C LEU A 81 -4.69 -13.15 10.35
N ARG A 82 -5.43 -14.20 10.75
CA ARG A 82 -4.89 -15.24 11.64
C ARG A 82 -3.73 -16.01 11.00
N LYS A 83 -3.80 -16.27 9.69
CA LYS A 83 -2.67 -16.86 8.97
C LYS A 83 -1.47 -15.91 8.95
N ARG A 84 -1.71 -14.61 8.72
CA ARG A 84 -0.65 -13.59 8.73
C ARG A 84 0.07 -13.54 10.08
N GLU A 85 -0.67 -13.59 11.17
CA GLU A 85 -0.08 -13.66 12.51
C GLU A 85 0.85 -14.87 12.68
N ALA A 86 0.41 -16.07 12.27
CA ALA A 86 1.26 -17.26 12.29
C ALA A 86 2.51 -17.12 11.38
N TRP A 87 2.39 -16.42 10.25
CA TRP A 87 3.53 -16.10 9.37
C TRP A 87 4.50 -15.12 10.04
N GLU A 88 3.99 -14.06 10.68
CA GLU A 88 4.81 -13.07 11.39
C GLU A 88 5.58 -13.70 12.57
N GLU A 89 4.94 -14.60 13.33
CA GLU A 89 5.60 -15.40 14.36
C GLU A 89 6.71 -16.29 13.79
N THR A 90 6.44 -16.94 12.65
CA THR A 90 7.44 -17.76 11.94
C THR A 90 8.64 -16.92 11.51
N TRP A 91 8.40 -15.75 10.90
CA TRP A 91 9.47 -14.85 10.46
C TRP A 91 10.30 -14.32 11.63
N GLU A 92 9.67 -14.07 12.78
CA GLU A 92 10.40 -13.67 13.98
C GLU A 92 11.33 -14.77 14.51
N LEU A 93 10.84 -16.02 14.53
CA LEU A 93 11.71 -17.16 14.87
C LEU A 93 12.86 -17.30 13.88
N GLN A 94 12.61 -17.13 12.58
CA GLN A 94 13.65 -17.19 11.55
C GLN A 94 14.68 -16.08 11.72
N ARG A 95 14.27 -14.84 12.03
CA ARG A 95 15.20 -13.74 12.32
C ARG A 95 16.08 -14.04 13.53
N ARG A 96 15.51 -14.61 14.59
CA ARG A 96 16.27 -15.02 15.79
C ARG A 96 17.26 -16.15 15.47
N GLU A 97 16.85 -17.13 14.67
CA GLU A 97 17.73 -18.18 14.15
C GLU A 97 18.88 -17.60 13.31
N ASP A 98 18.58 -16.67 12.38
CA ASP A 98 19.57 -15.98 11.54
C ASP A 98 20.56 -15.15 12.39
N ASN A 99 20.15 -14.67 13.57
CA ASN A 99 21.00 -14.01 14.56
C ASN A 99 21.79 -14.99 15.45
N GLY A 100 21.67 -16.29 15.22
CA GLY A 100 22.42 -17.34 15.93
C GLY A 100 21.75 -17.88 17.20
N GLU A 101 20.49 -17.54 17.48
CA GLU A 101 19.75 -18.14 18.59
C GLU A 101 19.26 -19.56 18.26
N ASP A 102 19.34 -20.48 19.22
CA ASP A 102 18.67 -21.78 19.10
C ASP A 102 17.18 -21.63 19.45
N VAL A 103 16.36 -21.55 18.40
CA VAL A 103 14.89 -21.45 18.49
C VAL A 103 14.18 -22.81 18.34
N GLY A 104 14.94 -23.90 18.21
CA GLY A 104 14.41 -25.22 17.93
C GLY A 104 13.67 -25.32 16.59
N LYS A 105 12.68 -26.22 16.49
CA LYS A 105 11.96 -26.45 15.25
C LYS A 105 10.94 -25.34 14.97
N ILE A 106 11.19 -24.53 13.94
CA ILE A 106 10.25 -23.52 13.47
C ILE A 106 9.04 -24.19 12.79
N PRO A 107 7.80 -23.90 13.22
CA PRO A 107 6.60 -24.45 12.59
C PRO A 107 6.39 -23.88 11.18
N VAL A 108 5.86 -24.69 10.28
CA VAL A 108 5.50 -24.21 8.92
C VAL A 108 4.13 -23.53 8.99
N PRO A 109 4.03 -22.23 8.66
CA PRO A 109 2.76 -21.50 8.73
C PRO A 109 1.78 -21.97 7.64
N PRO A 110 0.45 -21.79 7.88
CA PRO A 110 -0.58 -22.21 6.93
C PRO A 110 -0.54 -21.40 5.63
N LYS A 111 -0.83 -22.06 4.50
CA LYS A 111 -0.95 -21.39 3.20
C LYS A 111 -2.25 -20.61 3.09
N TYR A 112 -2.20 -19.49 2.36
CA TYR A 112 -3.37 -18.72 1.98
C TYR A 112 -4.16 -19.40 0.85
N THR A 113 -5.44 -19.03 0.78
CA THR A 113 -6.41 -19.43 -0.24
C THR A 113 -7.20 -18.19 -0.69
N ASN A 114 -7.95 -18.30 -1.79
CA ASN A 114 -8.77 -17.19 -2.28
C ASN A 114 -9.80 -16.69 -1.25
N THR A 115 -10.29 -17.55 -0.34
CA THR A 115 -11.30 -17.16 0.66
C THR A 115 -10.73 -16.24 1.74
N ASP A 116 -9.40 -16.25 1.94
CA ASP A 116 -8.69 -15.39 2.90
C ASP A 116 -8.59 -13.94 2.43
N PHE A 117 -8.71 -13.68 1.13
CA PHE A 117 -8.62 -12.34 0.54
C PHE A 117 -10.01 -11.72 0.34
N ARG A 118 -10.07 -10.39 0.43
CA ARG A 118 -11.32 -9.63 0.20
C ARG A 118 -11.66 -9.47 -1.29
N LYS A 119 -10.67 -9.48 -2.20
CA LYS A 119 -10.88 -9.46 -3.66
C LYS A 119 -10.09 -10.56 -4.36
N ALA A 120 -10.64 -11.06 -5.47
CA ALA A 120 -10.00 -12.06 -6.31
C ALA A 120 -8.70 -11.56 -6.96
N SER A 121 -8.67 -10.31 -7.46
CA SER A 121 -7.46 -9.72 -8.05
C SER A 121 -6.30 -9.66 -7.05
N TRP A 122 -6.57 -9.33 -5.80
CA TRP A 122 -5.55 -9.33 -4.74
C TRP A 122 -5.00 -10.74 -4.45
N TRP A 123 -5.87 -11.75 -4.44
CA TRP A 123 -5.42 -13.15 -4.36
C TRP A 123 -4.54 -13.54 -5.56
N GLN A 124 -4.91 -13.14 -6.78
CA GLN A 124 -4.13 -13.47 -7.97
C GLN A 124 -2.73 -12.85 -7.93
N ALA A 125 -2.60 -11.62 -7.42
CA ALA A 125 -1.31 -10.97 -7.23
C ALA A 125 -0.47 -11.67 -6.13
N ARG A 126 -1.08 -11.98 -4.98
CA ARG A 126 -0.34 -12.38 -3.76
C ARG A 126 -0.10 -13.89 -3.63
N GLY A 127 -1.06 -14.69 -4.06
CA GLY A 127 -1.00 -16.16 -4.05
C GLY A 127 -0.89 -16.80 -2.66
N LYS A 128 -0.50 -18.08 -2.65
CA LYS A 128 -0.54 -18.97 -1.47
C LYS A 128 0.34 -18.55 -0.29
N LEU A 129 1.26 -17.61 -0.50
CA LEU A 129 2.27 -17.17 0.47
C LEU A 129 2.15 -15.68 0.81
N ASP A 130 1.12 -14.98 0.30
CA ASP A 130 0.97 -13.51 0.39
C ASP A 130 2.21 -12.71 -0.09
N VAL A 131 2.95 -13.24 -1.08
CA VAL A 131 4.16 -12.58 -1.61
C VAL A 131 3.74 -11.39 -2.48
N PRO A 132 4.30 -10.18 -2.28
CA PRO A 132 4.09 -9.05 -3.17
C PRO A 132 4.49 -9.35 -4.62
N LYS A 133 3.51 -9.28 -5.54
CA LYS A 133 3.75 -9.37 -6.99
C LYS A 133 2.89 -8.38 -7.79
N GLU A 134 2.13 -7.55 -7.08
CA GLU A 134 1.47 -6.39 -7.65
C GLU A 134 2.48 -5.35 -8.12
N ARG A 135 2.05 -4.49 -9.03
CA ARG A 135 2.89 -3.45 -9.65
C ARG A 135 2.73 -2.11 -8.93
N PHE A 136 1.57 -1.92 -8.34
CA PHE A 136 1.20 -0.70 -7.63
C PHE A 136 0.66 -1.02 -6.24
N ILE A 137 0.87 -0.08 -5.33
CA ILE A 137 0.36 -0.11 -3.97
C ILE A 137 -0.90 0.74 -3.95
N LEU A 138 -2.00 0.24 -3.40
CA LEU A 138 -3.21 1.03 -3.20
C LEU A 138 -3.19 1.62 -1.78
N TYR A 139 -3.53 2.91 -1.63
CA TYR A 139 -3.73 3.57 -0.34
C TYR A 139 -5.21 3.96 -0.12
N PRO A 140 -6.09 3.00 0.23
CA PRO A 140 -7.52 3.26 0.40
C PRO A 140 -7.78 4.33 1.47
N GLY A 141 -8.63 5.31 1.14
CA GLY A 141 -9.05 6.35 2.08
C GLY A 141 -8.00 7.40 2.42
N ALA A 142 -6.79 7.30 1.86
CA ALA A 142 -5.70 8.24 2.10
C ALA A 142 -5.58 9.33 1.01
N GLY A 143 -6.44 9.33 0.00
CA GLY A 143 -6.51 10.38 -1.02
C GLY A 143 -7.06 11.70 -0.47
N ARG A 144 -6.91 12.78 -1.25
CA ARG A 144 -7.49 14.08 -0.92
C ARG A 144 -9.01 14.04 -1.09
N SER A 145 -9.74 14.79 -0.26
CA SER A 145 -11.21 14.87 -0.36
C SER A 145 -11.70 15.47 -1.69
N THR A 146 -10.87 16.30 -2.34
CA THR A 146 -11.15 16.94 -3.63
C THR A 146 -10.85 16.05 -4.83
N ASP A 147 -10.22 14.89 -4.65
CA ASP A 147 -9.90 13.95 -5.71
C ASP A 147 -10.47 12.55 -5.39
N PRO A 148 -11.57 12.14 -6.05
CA PRO A 148 -12.21 10.86 -5.76
C PRO A 148 -11.48 9.66 -6.37
N THR A 149 -10.39 9.88 -7.13
CA THR A 149 -9.68 8.79 -7.80
C THR A 149 -8.75 8.04 -6.85
N LEU A 150 -8.39 6.81 -7.19
CA LEU A 150 -7.54 5.97 -6.33
C LEU A 150 -6.18 6.61 -6.12
N LEU A 151 -5.72 6.65 -4.88
CA LEU A 151 -4.34 7.00 -4.53
C LEU A 151 -3.45 5.76 -4.61
N LEU A 152 -2.42 5.84 -5.44
CA LEU A 152 -1.52 4.74 -5.77
C LEU A 152 -0.08 5.06 -5.37
N GLY A 153 0.70 4.03 -5.10
CA GLY A 153 2.15 4.06 -5.03
C GLY A 153 2.76 2.99 -5.92
N TRP A 154 4.09 2.94 -5.94
CA TRP A 154 4.84 2.01 -6.77
C TRP A 154 5.40 0.86 -5.94
N ALA A 155 5.20 -0.37 -6.42
CA ALA A 155 5.72 -1.55 -5.73
C ALA A 155 7.24 -1.71 -5.82
N GLY A 156 7.90 -0.94 -6.70
CA GLY A 156 9.38 -0.92 -6.80
C GLY A 156 10.09 -0.06 -5.75
N TRP A 157 9.35 0.59 -4.85
CA TRP A 157 9.95 1.28 -3.69
C TRP A 157 10.53 0.29 -2.69
N ASP A 158 11.69 0.63 -2.10
CA ASP A 158 12.21 -0.07 -0.94
C ASP A 158 11.35 0.18 0.32
N HIS A 159 11.63 -0.55 1.41
CA HIS A 159 10.83 -0.48 2.63
C HIS A 159 10.89 0.90 3.30
N VAL A 160 12.03 1.59 3.24
CA VAL A 160 12.18 2.95 3.77
C VAL A 160 11.31 3.91 2.97
N GLN A 161 11.34 3.84 1.65
CA GLN A 161 10.53 4.67 0.76
C GLN A 161 9.03 4.44 1.00
N GLN A 162 8.59 3.19 1.17
CA GLN A 162 7.20 2.88 1.51
C GLN A 162 6.79 3.47 2.87
N PHE A 163 7.67 3.39 3.88
CA PHE A 163 7.46 4.01 5.19
C PHE A 163 7.33 5.53 5.07
N LEU A 164 8.26 6.18 4.35
CA LEU A 164 8.27 7.64 4.18
C LEU A 164 7.02 8.14 3.45
N VAL A 165 6.54 7.41 2.43
CA VAL A 165 5.28 7.75 1.74
C VAL A 165 4.10 7.73 2.71
N LEU A 166 3.99 6.70 3.56
CA LEU A 166 2.94 6.67 4.58
C LEU A 166 3.06 7.85 5.56
N ALA A 167 4.27 8.19 5.99
CA ALA A 167 4.52 9.30 6.90
C ALA A 167 4.12 10.64 6.27
N THR A 168 4.51 10.87 5.01
CA THR A 168 4.11 12.05 4.24
C THR A 168 2.60 12.11 4.04
N LEU A 169 1.96 10.99 3.69
CA LEU A 169 0.50 10.95 3.55
C LEU A 169 -0.21 11.30 4.86
N MET A 170 0.29 10.84 6.01
CA MET A 170 -0.27 11.20 7.31
C MET A 170 -0.16 12.71 7.56
N ASP A 171 1.03 13.28 7.32
CA ASP A 171 1.27 14.71 7.54
C ASP A 171 0.39 15.58 6.62
N GLU A 172 0.27 15.21 5.34
CA GLU A 172 -0.61 15.88 4.38
C GLU A 172 -2.08 15.81 4.81
N ARG A 173 -2.60 14.61 5.12
CA ARG A 173 -4.01 14.45 5.50
C ARG A 173 -4.32 15.18 6.80
N ARG A 174 -3.39 15.18 7.77
CA ARG A 174 -3.53 15.98 9.01
C ARG A 174 -3.59 17.47 8.71
N SER A 175 -2.73 17.98 7.81
CA SER A 175 -2.75 19.39 7.40
C SER A 175 -4.05 19.79 6.69
N GLU A 176 -4.71 18.83 6.05
CA GLU A 176 -6.02 18.99 5.41
C GLU A 176 -7.19 18.80 6.40
N GLY A 177 -6.93 18.58 7.68
CA GLY A 177 -7.95 18.45 8.73
C GLY A 177 -8.59 17.07 8.83
N ALA A 178 -7.92 16.01 8.36
CA ALA A 178 -8.38 14.64 8.59
C ALA A 178 -8.43 14.32 10.09
N ASP A 179 -9.45 13.54 10.49
CA ASP A 179 -9.59 13.08 11.86
C ASP A 179 -8.60 11.94 12.19
N ASP A 180 -8.39 11.67 13.48
CA ASP A 180 -7.46 10.63 13.93
C ASP A 180 -7.83 9.24 13.37
N ALA A 181 -9.12 8.94 13.22
CA ALA A 181 -9.57 7.64 12.72
C ALA A 181 -9.15 7.41 11.25
N GLN A 182 -9.06 8.48 10.46
CA GLN A 182 -8.52 8.46 9.10
C GLN A 182 -6.99 8.29 9.07
N LEU A 183 -6.28 8.73 10.13
CA LEU A 183 -4.82 8.65 10.22
C LEU A 183 -4.31 7.30 10.75
N VAL A 184 -5.06 6.65 11.65
CA VAL A 184 -4.71 5.34 12.23
C VAL A 184 -4.24 4.30 11.19
N PRO A 185 -4.93 4.06 10.05
CA PRO A 185 -4.46 3.05 9.09
C PRO A 185 -3.09 3.36 8.49
N LEU A 186 -2.72 4.64 8.34
CA LEU A 186 -1.40 5.02 7.83
C LEU A 186 -0.31 4.66 8.84
N VAL A 187 -0.55 4.89 10.13
CA VAL A 187 0.34 4.50 11.23
C VAL A 187 0.43 2.97 11.34
N ALA A 188 -0.68 2.25 11.17
CA ALA A 188 -0.68 0.79 11.12
C ALA A 188 0.17 0.27 9.94
N GLY A 189 0.13 0.94 8.78
CA GLY A 189 0.99 0.62 7.65
C GLY A 189 2.47 0.80 7.96
N MET A 190 2.83 1.90 8.63
CA MET A 190 4.20 2.16 9.07
C MET A 190 4.69 1.04 9.98
N ALA A 191 3.86 0.59 10.92
CA ALA A 191 4.16 -0.53 11.80
C ALA A 191 4.31 -1.86 11.04
N GLU A 192 3.51 -2.13 10.01
CA GLU A 192 3.65 -3.35 9.19
C GLU A 192 4.93 -3.36 8.33
N VAL A 193 5.43 -2.19 7.92
CA VAL A 193 6.64 -2.06 7.10
C VAL A 193 7.91 -2.04 7.96
N LEU A 194 7.84 -1.52 9.19
CA LEU A 194 9.00 -1.28 10.06
C LEU A 194 9.91 -2.52 10.29
N PRO A 195 9.40 -3.75 10.49
CA PRO A 195 10.27 -4.92 10.67
C PRO A 195 11.25 -5.13 9.50
N TRP A 196 10.81 -4.85 8.28
CA TRP A 196 11.65 -4.96 7.09
C TRP A 196 12.65 -3.81 6.98
N VAL A 197 12.26 -2.61 7.43
CA VAL A 197 13.20 -1.48 7.54
C VAL A 197 14.30 -1.84 8.54
N LYS A 198 13.95 -2.39 9.71
CA LYS A 198 14.92 -2.84 10.72
C LYS A 198 15.83 -3.95 10.20
N GLN A 199 15.31 -4.87 9.40
CA GLN A 199 16.10 -5.98 8.87
C GLN A 199 17.10 -5.53 7.80
N TRP A 200 16.72 -4.62 6.91
CA TRP A 200 17.51 -4.31 5.70
C TRP A 200 18.18 -2.93 5.71
N HIS A 201 17.85 -2.06 6.66
CA HIS A 201 18.33 -0.68 6.72
C HIS A 201 18.82 -0.27 8.13
N ALA A 202 19.46 -1.21 8.83
CA ALA A 202 20.05 -1.00 10.16
C ALA A 202 21.45 -0.35 10.13
N ASP A 203 22.09 -0.28 8.97
CA ASP A 203 23.40 0.36 8.83
C ASP A 203 23.30 1.88 9.09
N LEU A 204 24.31 2.42 9.75
CA LEU A 204 24.40 3.85 10.04
C LEU A 204 24.61 4.65 8.75
N ASP A 205 23.80 5.69 8.55
CA ASP A 205 24.08 6.68 7.52
C ASP A 205 25.30 7.53 7.94
N PRO A 206 26.38 7.58 7.15
CA PRO A 206 27.59 8.34 7.50
C PRO A 206 27.38 9.85 7.63
N SER A 207 26.33 10.39 7.01
CA SER A 207 26.04 11.83 6.98
C SER A 207 25.24 12.26 8.21
N PHE A 208 24.32 11.41 8.68
CA PHE A 208 23.42 11.73 9.79
C PHE A 208 23.81 11.04 11.11
N GLY A 209 24.70 10.04 11.08
CA GLY A 209 25.11 9.28 12.25
C GLY A 209 24.01 8.42 12.85
N MET A 210 22.93 8.17 12.09
CA MET A 210 21.81 7.32 12.49
C MET A 210 21.41 6.39 11.36
N SER A 211 20.88 5.21 11.70
CA SER A 211 20.32 4.31 10.69
C SER A 211 18.91 4.75 10.29
N MET A 212 18.47 4.35 9.09
CA MET A 212 17.08 4.57 8.69
C MET A 212 16.10 3.73 9.54
N ALA A 213 16.56 2.59 10.07
CA ALA A 213 15.79 1.80 11.04
C ALA A 213 15.49 2.58 12.32
N ASP A 214 16.48 3.28 12.89
CA ASP A 214 16.29 4.09 14.11
C ASP A 214 15.40 5.30 13.82
N PHE A 215 15.63 5.97 12.69
CA PHE A 215 14.81 7.10 12.26
C PHE A 215 13.33 6.72 12.10
N CYS A 216 13.05 5.64 11.35
CA CYS A 216 11.68 5.16 11.15
C CYS A 216 11.05 4.65 12.46
N THR A 217 11.83 4.08 13.36
CA THR A 217 11.33 3.66 14.68
C THR A 217 10.85 4.86 15.49
N GLY A 218 11.67 5.92 15.61
CA GLY A 218 11.28 7.14 16.31
C GLY A 218 10.06 7.84 15.68
N GLN A 219 10.00 7.89 14.35
CA GLN A 219 8.86 8.44 13.62
C GLN A 219 7.54 7.70 13.90
N LEU A 220 7.59 6.37 14.03
CA LEU A 220 6.41 5.56 14.37
C LEU A 220 5.98 5.82 15.81
N GLU A 221 6.92 5.84 16.77
CA GLU A 221 6.66 6.09 18.19
C GLU A 221 6.05 7.47 18.43
N GLU A 222 6.54 8.50 17.73
CA GLU A 222 5.98 9.84 17.76
C GLU A 222 4.52 9.84 17.29
N ARG A 223 4.23 9.19 16.15
CA ARG A 223 2.89 9.13 15.56
C ARG A 223 1.91 8.34 16.41
N MET A 224 2.36 7.24 17.01
CA MET A 224 1.57 6.48 17.98
C MET A 224 1.23 7.33 19.20
N THR A 225 2.19 8.10 19.72
CA THR A 225 1.98 9.01 20.85
C THR A 225 1.00 10.13 20.49
N GLN A 226 1.16 10.75 19.31
CA GLN A 226 0.28 11.80 18.81
C GLN A 226 -1.19 11.36 18.73
N LEU A 227 -1.45 10.10 18.34
CA LEU A 227 -2.80 9.55 18.21
C LEU A 227 -3.25 8.73 19.44
N ASN A 228 -2.45 8.68 20.50
CA ASN A 228 -2.68 7.86 21.69
C ASN A 228 -2.96 6.37 21.37
N LEU A 229 -2.10 5.77 20.54
CA LEU A 229 -2.22 4.40 20.05
C LEU A 229 -1.15 3.48 20.65
N THR A 230 -1.52 2.23 20.88
CA THR A 230 -0.60 1.14 21.20
C THR A 230 -0.33 0.26 19.98
N ALA A 231 0.72 -0.56 20.03
CA ALA A 231 0.99 -1.54 18.97
C ALA A 231 -0.18 -2.54 18.82
N ALA A 232 -0.89 -2.84 19.91
CA ALA A 232 -2.07 -3.68 19.90
C ALA A 232 -3.23 -3.02 19.14
N ASP A 233 -3.44 -1.70 19.28
CA ASP A 233 -4.47 -0.95 18.55
C ASP A 233 -4.20 -0.99 17.04
N LEU A 234 -2.94 -0.80 16.63
CA LEU A 234 -2.55 -0.87 15.22
C LEU A 234 -2.81 -2.27 14.63
N LYS A 235 -2.45 -3.34 15.36
CA LYS A 235 -2.68 -4.74 14.93
C LYS A 235 -4.18 -5.09 14.92
N ALA A 236 -4.96 -4.53 15.84
CA ALA A 236 -6.40 -4.73 15.95
C ALA A 236 -7.21 -3.93 14.93
N TRP A 237 -6.63 -2.90 14.31
CA TRP A 237 -7.35 -2.04 13.37
C TRP A 237 -7.98 -2.84 12.22
N ARG A 238 -9.22 -2.47 11.85
CA ARG A 238 -9.95 -3.03 10.72
C ARG A 238 -10.63 -1.91 9.94
N PRO A 239 -10.74 -2.01 8.60
CA PRO A 239 -11.50 -1.04 7.84
C PRO A 239 -12.98 -1.10 8.24
N ALA A 240 -13.64 0.06 8.25
CA ALA A 240 -15.08 0.12 8.48
C ALA A 240 -15.82 -0.81 7.52
N ALA A 241 -16.86 -1.48 8.02
CA ALA A 241 -17.72 -2.30 7.17
C ALA A 241 -18.32 -1.42 6.07
N ALA A 242 -18.29 -1.89 4.82
CA ALA A 242 -18.98 -1.20 3.74
C ALA A 242 -20.47 -1.04 4.13
N PRO A 243 -21.06 0.16 4.02
CA PRO A 243 -22.47 0.33 4.31
C PRO A 243 -23.27 -0.60 3.39
N ARG A 244 -24.17 -1.40 3.97
CA ARG A 244 -25.08 -2.26 3.19
C ARG A 244 -25.84 -1.36 2.22
N GLY A 245 -25.63 -1.56 0.92
CA GLY A 245 -26.28 -0.77 -0.12
C GLY A 245 -27.78 -0.67 0.12
N ARG A 246 -28.29 0.56 0.08
CA ARG A 246 -29.71 0.88 0.17
C ARG A 246 -30.44 0.06 -0.89
N ARG A 247 -31.24 -0.91 -0.46
CA ARG A 247 -32.14 -1.67 -1.35
C ARG A 247 -33.03 -0.64 -2.02
N THR A 248 -32.81 -0.39 -3.31
CA THR A 248 -33.76 0.38 -4.13
C THR A 248 -35.08 -0.36 -4.06
N LEU A 249 -36.04 0.20 -3.33
CA LEU A 249 -37.43 -0.19 -3.43
C LEU A 249 -37.81 0.00 -4.90
N LYS A 250 -38.06 -1.11 -5.61
CA LYS A 250 -38.80 -1.04 -6.86
C LYS A 250 -40.21 -0.56 -6.49
N GLU A 251 -40.50 0.71 -6.76
CA GLU A 251 -41.89 1.13 -6.96
C GLU A 251 -42.36 0.42 -8.24
N ASN A 252 -43.30 -0.50 -8.07
CA ASN A 252 -44.05 -1.08 -9.17
C ASN A 252 -45.17 -0.13 -9.58
N ALA A 253 -45.40 -0.12 -10.89
CA ALA A 253 -46.46 0.56 -11.63
C ALA A 253 -47.86 0.49 -11.01
#